data_AF-A0A661GU96-F1
#
_entry.id   AF-A0A661GU96-F1
#
_cell.length_a   1.000
_cell.length_b   1.000
_cell.length_c   1.000
_cell.angle_alpha   90.00
_cell.angle_beta   90.00
_cell.angle_gamma   90.00
#
_symmetry.space_group_name_H-M   'P 1'
#
loop_
_entity.id
_entity.type
_entity.pdbx_description
1 polymer ?
#
loop_
_entity_poly.entity_id
_entity_poly.type
_entity_poly.pdbx_seq_one_letter_code
_entity_poly.pdbx_strand_id
1 'polypeptide(L)'
;MSGPQLQGLAQPESDLVKAFTQSVRLWMRDFGELNLLIRGEESTDRMIVFAINDFLSDFNGTPHFTSFSLGDLFARNQQSLALRGTAISLLQSVMLIHARNHLPFSDGGLSIQINDKAPLIQSILQLLQGAYEQNKRMVKIAINIEGLLDTGPSGVHSDYYALSAIGLY
;
A
#
# COMPACT_ATOMS: atom_id res chain seq x y z
N MET A 1 1.02 -2.26 -29.93
CA MET A 1 -0.08 -3.18 -29.54
C MET A 1 -0.76 -2.58 -28.32
N SER A 2 -1.91 -1.93 -28.54
CA SER A 2 -2.73 -1.34 -27.48
C SER A 2 -3.42 -2.46 -26.71
N GLY A 3 -3.08 -2.62 -25.42
CA GLY A 3 -3.74 -3.58 -24.53
C GLY A 3 -5.25 -3.31 -24.43
N PRO A 4 -6.06 -4.33 -24.11
CA PRO A 4 -7.51 -4.20 -24.01
C PRO A 4 -7.86 -3.14 -22.96
N GLN A 5 -8.66 -2.13 -23.34
CA GLN A 5 -9.19 -1.14 -22.42
C GLN A 5 -10.09 -1.84 -21.40
N LEU A 6 -9.77 -1.64 -20.13
CA LEU A 6 -10.25 -2.42 -19.01
C LEU A 6 -11.62 -1.88 -18.55
N GLN A 7 -12.70 -2.54 -18.97
CA GLN A 7 -14.07 -2.21 -18.58
C GLN A 7 -14.26 -2.39 -17.06
N GLY A 8 -14.58 -1.31 -16.34
CA GLY A 8 -15.01 -1.33 -14.93
C GLY A 8 -14.23 -0.45 -13.95
N LEU A 9 -13.00 -0.05 -14.27
CA LEU A 9 -12.25 0.99 -13.56
C LEU A 9 -11.64 1.92 -14.60
N ALA A 10 -12.40 2.95 -14.96
CA ALA A 10 -11.90 4.02 -15.80
C ALA A 10 -10.86 4.81 -15.02
N GLN A 11 -9.58 4.75 -15.41
CA GLN A 11 -8.73 5.92 -15.69
C GLN A 11 -7.53 5.49 -16.57
N PRO A 12 -7.01 6.39 -17.43
CA PRO A 12 -5.68 6.21 -17.98
C PRO A 12 -4.69 6.23 -16.81
N GLU A 13 -4.09 5.08 -16.49
CA GLU A 13 -3.07 5.03 -15.44
C GLU A 13 -1.95 6.01 -15.78
N SER A 14 -1.70 6.94 -14.85
CA SER A 14 -0.51 7.78 -14.85
C SER A 14 0.72 6.91 -15.02
N ASP A 15 1.71 7.37 -15.79
CA ASP A 15 2.95 6.60 -16.02
C ASP A 15 3.68 6.29 -14.72
N LEU A 16 3.49 7.12 -13.69
CA LEU A 16 3.98 6.86 -12.33
C LEU A 16 3.31 5.63 -11.72
N VAL A 17 1.99 5.47 -11.87
CA VAL A 17 1.24 4.32 -11.35
C VAL A 17 1.71 3.04 -12.05
N LYS A 18 1.88 3.07 -13.37
CA LYS A 18 2.40 1.92 -14.13
C LYS A 18 3.80 1.51 -13.67
N ALA A 19 4.71 2.49 -13.53
CA ALA A 19 6.07 2.23 -13.04
C ALA A 19 6.08 1.66 -11.61
N PHE A 20 5.18 2.17 -10.76
CA PHE A 20 5.05 1.66 -9.40
C PHE A 20 4.44 0.25 -9.35
N THR A 21 3.45 -0.05 -10.18
CA THR A 21 2.91 -1.41 -10.35
C THR A 21 4.01 -2.41 -10.69
N GLN A 22 4.90 -2.06 -11.63
CA GLN A 22 6.07 -2.90 -11.95
C GLN A 22 7.04 -3.04 -10.77
N SER A 23 7.21 -1.98 -9.98
CA SER A 23 8.06 -2.03 -8.77
C SER A 23 7.48 -2.95 -7.69
N VAL A 24 6.16 -2.93 -7.50
CA VAL A 24 5.45 -3.84 -6.58
C VAL A 24 5.58 -5.27 -7.07
N ARG A 25 5.37 -5.53 -8.36
CA ARG A 25 5.54 -6.85 -8.99
C ARG A 25 6.95 -7.39 -8.77
N LEU A 26 7.97 -6.56 -9.01
CA LEU A 26 9.37 -6.90 -8.78
C LEU A 26 9.64 -7.25 -7.31
N TRP A 27 9.09 -6.46 -6.38
CA TRP A 27 9.27 -6.71 -4.96
C TRP A 27 8.60 -8.00 -4.49
N MET A 28 7.39 -8.27 -4.99
CA MET A 28 6.65 -9.51 -4.73
C MET A 28 7.27 -10.74 -5.42
N ARG A 29 8.17 -10.50 -6.39
CA ARG A 29 8.74 -11.52 -7.29
C ARG A 29 7.67 -12.31 -8.06
N ASP A 30 6.55 -11.65 -8.37
CA ASP A 30 5.43 -12.26 -9.09
C ASP A 30 5.67 -12.19 -10.60
N PHE A 31 6.52 -13.11 -11.07
CA PHE A 31 6.84 -13.31 -12.47
C PHE A 31 6.45 -14.73 -12.89
N GLY A 32 5.85 -14.86 -14.08
CA GLY A 32 5.44 -16.17 -14.61
C GLY A 32 6.58 -17.20 -14.69
N GLU A 33 7.82 -16.73 -14.85
CA GLU A 33 9.03 -17.57 -14.86
C GLU A 33 9.40 -18.14 -13.48
N LEU A 34 9.08 -17.42 -12.41
CA LEU A 34 9.37 -17.82 -11.02
C LEU A 34 8.21 -18.62 -10.40
N ASN A 35 7.02 -18.50 -10.98
CA ASN A 35 5.82 -19.18 -10.52
C ASN A 35 5.79 -20.64 -11.04
N LEU A 36 6.63 -21.49 -10.45
CA LEU A 36 6.77 -22.90 -10.88
C LEU A 36 5.47 -23.72 -10.72
N LEU A 37 4.63 -23.35 -9.75
CA LEU A 37 3.39 -24.08 -9.41
C LEU A 37 2.11 -23.40 -9.93
N ILE A 38 2.19 -22.13 -10.31
CA ILE A 38 1.05 -21.32 -10.77
C ILE A 38 1.36 -20.91 -12.19
N ARG A 39 0.57 -21.35 -13.18
CA ARG A 39 0.83 -20.98 -14.57
C ARG A 39 0.54 -19.49 -14.77
N GLY A 40 1.59 -18.68 -14.90
CA GLY A 40 1.51 -17.24 -15.16
C GLY A 40 1.71 -16.40 -13.90
N GLU A 41 1.10 -15.22 -13.88
CA GLU A 41 1.17 -14.27 -12.77
C GLU A 41 0.08 -14.57 -11.74
N GLU A 42 0.42 -14.51 -10.45
CA GLU A 42 -0.54 -14.72 -9.37
C GLU A 42 -1.48 -13.52 -9.21
N SER A 43 -0.95 -12.31 -9.36
CA SER A 43 -1.70 -11.06 -9.30
C SER A 43 -1.60 -10.30 -10.61
N THR A 44 -2.75 -9.93 -11.17
CA THR A 44 -2.80 -9.08 -12.38
C THR A 44 -2.46 -7.62 -12.04
N ASP A 45 -2.00 -6.84 -13.02
CA ASP A 45 -1.73 -5.40 -12.84
C ASP A 45 -2.91 -4.64 -12.22
N ARG A 46 -4.15 -5.02 -12.60
CA ARG A 46 -5.37 -4.45 -12.02
C ARG A 46 -5.48 -4.68 -10.52
N MET A 47 -5.09 -5.86 -10.04
CA MET A 47 -5.15 -6.22 -8.62
C MET A 47 -4.11 -5.42 -7.85
N ILE A 48 -2.92 -5.21 -8.43
CA ILE A 48 -1.89 -4.35 -7.86
C ILE A 48 -2.40 -2.90 -7.78
N VAL A 49 -3.02 -2.39 -8.83
CA VAL A 49 -3.56 -1.02 -8.85
C VAL A 49 -4.70 -0.84 -7.84
N PHE A 50 -5.54 -1.86 -7.67
CA PHE A 50 -6.52 -1.87 -6.58
C PHE A 50 -5.85 -1.79 -5.20
N ALA A 51 -4.79 -2.58 -4.97
CA ALA A 51 -4.03 -2.55 -3.73
C ALA A 51 -3.31 -1.20 -3.49
N ILE A 52 -2.87 -0.51 -4.56
CA ILE A 52 -2.30 0.84 -4.46
C ILE A 52 -3.35 1.82 -3.93
N ASN A 53 -4.57 1.77 -4.46
CA ASN A 53 -5.66 2.63 -4.03
C ASN A 53 -6.08 2.32 -2.58
N ASP A 54 -6.11 1.05 -2.21
CA ASP A 54 -6.40 0.62 -0.84
C ASP A 54 -5.35 1.13 0.15
N PHE A 55 -4.06 1.03 -0.20
CA PHE A 55 -2.97 1.63 0.56
C PHE A 55 -3.14 3.16 0.71
N LEU A 56 -3.42 3.88 -0.39
CA LEU A 56 -3.61 5.33 -0.33
C LEU A 56 -4.80 5.70 0.55
N SER A 57 -5.88 4.92 0.50
CA SER A 57 -7.05 5.08 1.35
C SER A 57 -6.71 4.86 2.82
N ASP A 58 -5.99 3.79 3.16
CA ASP A 58 -5.52 3.52 4.53
C ASP A 58 -4.60 4.64 5.05
N PHE A 59 -3.61 5.05 4.25
CA PHE A 59 -2.66 6.08 4.65
C PHE A 59 -3.34 7.44 4.89
N ASN A 60 -4.25 7.83 4.00
CA ASN A 60 -4.98 9.09 4.08
C ASN A 60 -6.09 9.08 5.14
N GLY A 61 -6.73 7.93 5.35
CA GLY A 61 -7.75 7.69 6.36
C GLY A 61 -7.19 7.50 7.78
N THR A 62 -5.90 7.20 7.93
CA THR A 62 -5.25 7.13 9.25
C THR A 62 -4.97 8.56 9.76
N PRO A 63 -5.39 8.93 10.99
CA PRO A 63 -5.10 10.24 11.56
C PRO A 63 -3.60 10.55 11.64
N HIS A 64 -3.16 11.79 11.46
CA HIS A 64 -3.87 12.97 10.95
C HIS A 64 -4.37 12.78 9.51
N PHE A 65 -5.61 13.19 9.21
CA PHE A 65 -6.20 12.95 7.88
C PHE A 65 -5.49 13.77 6.80
N THR A 66 -5.20 13.14 5.66
CA THR A 66 -4.46 13.74 4.54
C THR A 66 -5.13 13.39 3.22
N SER A 67 -4.74 14.07 2.14
CA SER A 67 -5.23 13.80 0.78
C SER A 67 -4.06 13.59 -0.18
N PHE A 68 -3.06 12.81 0.23
CA PHE A 68 -1.86 12.58 -0.57
C PHE A 68 -2.13 11.63 -1.73
N SER A 69 -1.63 12.00 -2.89
CA SER A 69 -1.47 11.11 -4.03
C SER A 69 -0.16 10.32 -3.92
N LEU A 70 0.00 9.31 -4.78
CA LEU A 70 1.25 8.54 -4.86
C LEU A 70 2.45 9.43 -5.23
N GLY A 71 2.24 10.46 -6.05
CA GLY A 71 3.28 11.43 -6.41
C GLY A 71 3.76 12.25 -5.20
N ASP A 72 2.85 12.66 -4.32
CA ASP A 72 3.20 13.42 -3.12
C ASP A 72 4.04 12.59 -2.14
N LEU A 73 3.68 11.31 -1.99
CA LEU A 73 4.46 10.37 -1.18
C LEU A 73 5.86 10.17 -1.74
N PHE A 74 6.01 10.12 -3.07
CA PHE A 74 7.30 9.96 -3.72
C PHE A 74 8.18 11.20 -3.57
N ALA A 75 7.60 12.39 -3.70
CA ALA A 75 8.31 13.65 -3.44
C ALA A 75 8.84 13.74 -2.01
N ARG A 76 8.15 13.08 -1.05
CA ARG A 76 8.53 12.99 0.36
C ARG A 76 9.42 11.78 0.70
N ASN A 77 9.98 11.10 -0.32
CA ASN A 77 10.81 9.90 -0.18
C ASN A 77 10.11 8.72 0.55
N GLN A 78 8.78 8.62 0.49
CA GLN A 78 7.98 7.57 1.13
C GLN A 78 7.67 6.38 0.21
N GLN A 79 8.50 6.16 -0.81
CA GLN A 79 8.34 5.09 -1.80
C GLN A 79 8.37 3.70 -1.14
N SER A 80 9.28 3.48 -0.20
CA SER A 80 9.43 2.20 0.49
C SER A 80 8.24 1.88 1.40
N LEU A 81 7.63 2.91 2.00
CA LEU A 81 6.41 2.78 2.80
C LEU A 81 5.22 2.42 1.91
N ALA A 82 5.06 3.15 0.79
CA ALA A 82 4.00 2.89 -0.18
C ALA A 82 4.10 1.47 -0.75
N LEU A 83 5.33 1.02 -1.04
CA LEU A 83 5.57 -0.31 -1.57
C LEU A 83 5.12 -1.39 -0.57
N ARG A 84 5.53 -1.25 0.70
CA ARG A 84 5.16 -2.21 1.76
C ARG A 84 3.66 -2.22 2.01
N GLY A 85 3.01 -1.05 2.10
CA GLY A 85 1.57 -0.94 2.31
C GLY A 85 0.78 -1.58 1.16
N THR A 86 1.18 -1.32 -0.08
CA THR A 86 0.57 -1.93 -1.28
C THR A 86 0.72 -3.45 -1.26
N ALA A 87 1.92 -3.96 -0.95
CA ALA A 87 2.16 -5.39 -0.87
C ALA A 87 1.34 -6.08 0.23
N ILE A 88 1.16 -5.44 1.39
CA ILE A 88 0.30 -5.95 2.47
C ILE A 88 -1.15 -6.06 1.99
N SER A 89 -1.70 -5.01 1.38
CA SER A 89 -3.07 -5.03 0.84
C SER A 89 -3.23 -6.13 -0.23
N LEU A 90 -2.24 -6.28 -1.12
CA LEU A 90 -2.24 -7.33 -2.12
C LEU A 90 -2.24 -8.74 -1.49
N LEU A 91 -1.36 -8.99 -0.52
CA LEU A 91 -1.30 -10.27 0.20
C LEU A 91 -2.57 -10.57 0.99
N GLN A 92 -3.21 -9.56 1.57
CA GLN A 92 -4.52 -9.71 2.21
C GLN A 92 -5.58 -10.19 1.21
N SER A 93 -5.59 -9.62 0.00
CA SER A 93 -6.52 -10.06 -1.05
C SER A 93 -6.28 -11.51 -1.50
N VAL A 94 -5.01 -11.93 -1.59
CA VAL A 94 -4.62 -13.31 -1.91
C VAL A 94 -5.07 -14.26 -0.80
N MET A 95 -4.88 -13.89 0.47
CA MET A 95 -5.36 -14.67 1.62
C MET A 95 -6.87 -14.90 1.60
N LEU A 96 -7.66 -13.91 1.17
CA LEU A 96 -9.11 -14.06 1.02
C LEU A 96 -9.48 -15.12 -0.03
N ILE A 97 -8.72 -15.21 -1.13
CA ILE A 97 -8.92 -16.25 -2.14
C ILE A 97 -8.61 -17.63 -1.58
N HIS A 98 -7.50 -17.78 -0.85
CA HIS A 98 -7.16 -19.05 -0.20
C HIS A 98 -8.22 -19.47 0.82
N ALA A 99 -8.70 -18.52 1.64
CA ALA A 99 -9.76 -18.78 2.61
C ALA A 99 -11.07 -19.19 1.93
N ARG A 100 -11.47 -18.52 0.84
CA ARG A 100 -12.69 -18.85 0.09
C ARG A 100 -12.60 -20.21 -0.61
N ASN A 101 -11.41 -20.60 -1.05
CA ASN A 101 -11.16 -21.85 -1.78
C ASN A 101 -10.70 -22.99 -0.86
N HIS A 102 -10.73 -22.80 0.47
CA HIS A 102 -10.32 -23.82 1.42
C HIS A 102 -11.44 -24.86 1.60
N LEU A 103 -11.33 -25.98 0.90
CA LEU A 103 -12.20 -27.14 1.06
C LEU A 103 -11.41 -28.27 1.73
N PRO A 104 -11.67 -28.57 3.02
CA PRO A 104 -11.03 -29.72 3.65
C PRO A 104 -11.60 -31.00 3.05
N PHE A 105 -10.79 -31.74 2.30
CA PHE A 105 -11.12 -33.06 1.78
C PHE A 105 -10.38 -34.12 2.59
N SER A 106 -11.12 -35.10 3.10
CA SER A 106 -10.59 -36.25 3.85
C SER A 106 -11.21 -37.51 3.26
N ASP A 107 -10.39 -38.40 2.72
CA ASP A 107 -10.83 -39.69 2.20
C ASP A 107 -9.95 -40.80 2.77
N GLY A 108 -10.58 -41.79 3.41
CA GLY A 108 -9.91 -42.99 3.92
C GLY A 108 -8.78 -42.77 4.94
N GLY A 109 -8.74 -41.63 5.63
CA GLY A 109 -7.65 -41.28 6.56
C GLY A 109 -6.46 -40.55 5.93
N LEU A 110 -6.51 -40.27 4.62
CA LEU A 110 -5.57 -39.40 3.93
C LEU A 110 -6.17 -37.99 3.86
N SER A 111 -5.55 -37.04 4.59
CA SER A 111 -5.86 -35.61 4.49
C SER A 111 -4.90 -34.97 3.49
N ILE A 112 -5.40 -34.58 2.32
CA ILE A 112 -4.60 -33.84 1.33
C ILE A 112 -4.91 -32.36 1.50
N GLN A 113 -3.97 -31.61 2.09
CA GLN A 113 -4.07 -30.16 2.16
C GLN A 113 -3.56 -29.56 0.85
N ILE A 114 -4.49 -29.21 -0.05
CA ILE A 114 -4.18 -28.60 -1.35
C ILE A 114 -3.67 -27.15 -1.18
N ASN A 115 -3.81 -26.55 0.02
CA ASN A 115 -3.64 -25.11 0.25
C ASN A 115 -2.78 -24.74 1.48
N ASP A 116 -1.67 -25.46 1.70
CA ASP A 116 -0.79 -25.33 2.89
C ASP A 116 0.02 -24.01 2.97
N LYS A 117 -0.17 -23.08 2.01
CA LYS A 117 0.57 -21.80 1.96
C LYS A 117 -0.03 -20.71 2.83
N ALA A 118 -1.30 -20.83 3.21
CA ALA A 118 -2.01 -19.80 3.96
C ALA A 118 -1.38 -19.47 5.32
N PRO A 119 -0.93 -20.45 6.14
CA PRO A 119 -0.25 -20.14 7.41
C PRO A 119 1.07 -19.38 7.20
N LEU A 120 1.82 -19.71 6.15
CA LEU A 120 3.07 -19.03 5.83
C LEU A 120 2.82 -17.58 5.42
N ILE A 121 1.86 -17.34 4.52
CA ILE A 121 1.49 -15.98 4.09
C ILE A 121 1.01 -15.17 5.29
N GLN A 122 0.20 -15.75 6.18
CA GLN A 122 -0.27 -15.08 7.39
C GLN A 122 0.87 -14.63 8.31
N SER A 123 1.90 -15.47 8.50
CA SER A 123 3.06 -15.11 9.33
C SER A 123 3.91 -13.98 8.72
N ILE A 124 4.12 -14.01 7.41
CA ILE A 124 4.81 -12.93 6.68
C ILE A 124 4.02 -11.63 6.76
N LEU A 125 2.69 -11.71 6.61
CA LEU A 125 1.80 -10.56 6.67
C LEU A 125 1.86 -9.88 8.04
N GLN A 126 1.82 -10.65 9.14
CA GLN A 126 1.96 -10.11 10.49
C GLN A 126 3.28 -9.36 10.68
N LEU A 127 4.39 -9.93 10.18
CA LEU A 127 5.71 -9.29 10.25
C LEU A 127 5.74 -7.97 9.47
N LEU A 128 5.24 -7.97 8.23
CA LEU A 128 5.21 -6.79 7.37
C LEU A 128 4.29 -5.70 7.93
N GLN A 129 3.12 -6.08 8.44
CA GLN A 129 2.14 -5.18 8.99
C GLN A 129 2.65 -4.47 10.24
N GLY A 130 3.33 -5.18 11.14
CA GLY A 130 3.95 -4.57 12.32
C GLY A 130 4.96 -3.48 11.96
N ALA A 131 5.87 -3.76 11.01
CA ALA A 131 6.84 -2.79 10.54
C ALA A 131 6.20 -1.61 9.79
N TYR A 132 5.16 -1.88 8.99
CA TYR A 132 4.42 -0.86 8.25
C TYR A 132 3.71 0.12 9.19
N GLU A 133 2.97 -0.38 10.19
CA GLU A 133 2.23 0.48 11.12
C GLU A 133 3.14 1.37 11.95
N GLN A 134 4.31 0.85 12.37
CA GLN A 134 5.31 1.64 13.08
C GLN A 134 5.86 2.77 12.20
N ASN A 135 6.27 2.45 10.96
CA ASN A 135 6.81 3.44 10.04
C ASN A 135 5.76 4.47 9.61
N LYS A 136 4.54 4.02 9.29
CA LYS A 136 3.38 4.87 8.99
C LYS A 136 3.15 5.86 10.13
N ARG A 137 3.14 5.41 11.38
CA ARG A 137 2.97 6.28 12.55
C ARG A 137 4.06 7.35 12.64
N MET A 138 5.33 6.97 12.47
CA MET A 138 6.44 7.93 12.52
C MET A 138 6.32 9.00 11.43
N VAL A 139 6.00 8.59 10.20
CA VAL A 139 5.80 9.50 9.07
C VAL A 139 4.60 10.42 9.32
N LYS A 140 3.49 9.88 9.82
CA LYS A 140 2.29 10.68 10.10
C LYS A 140 2.51 11.67 11.24
N ILE A 141 3.30 11.32 12.26
CA ILE A 141 3.70 12.26 13.31
C ILE A 141 4.57 13.37 12.71
N ALA A 142 5.55 13.02 11.87
CA ALA A 142 6.42 13.99 11.23
C ALA A 142 5.64 14.99 10.37
N ILE A 143 4.68 14.52 9.55
CA ILE A 143 3.83 15.38 8.73
C ILE A 143 2.92 16.26 9.59
N ASN A 144 2.39 15.74 10.70
CA ASN A 144 1.57 16.54 11.62
C ASN A 144 2.39 17.65 12.29
N ILE A 145 3.64 17.36 12.68
CA ILE A 145 4.57 18.36 13.24
C ILE A 145 4.95 19.39 12.18
N GLU A 146 5.24 18.95 10.95
CA GLU A 146 5.49 19.84 9.81
C GLU A 146 4.31 20.80 9.59
N GLY A 147 3.08 20.31 9.60
CA GLY A 147 1.89 21.14 9.47
C GLY A 147 1.65 22.12 10.63
N LEU A 148 2.21 21.86 11.82
CA LEU A 148 2.16 22.78 12.96
C LEU A 148 3.25 23.87 12.89
N LEU A 149 4.40 23.55 12.28
CA LEU A 149 5.54 24.46 12.12
C LEU A 149 5.45 25.31 10.85
N ASP A 150 4.62 24.93 9.87
CA ASP A 150 4.43 25.70 8.66
C ASP A 150 3.79 27.06 8.96
N THR A 151 4.28 28.10 8.28
CA THR A 151 3.96 29.53 8.46
C THR A 151 2.52 29.92 8.08
N GLY A 152 1.62 28.95 7.93
CA GLY A 152 0.21 29.17 7.60
C GLY A 152 -0.63 29.68 8.78
N PRO A 153 -1.92 30.01 8.55
CA PRO A 153 -2.83 30.55 9.56
C PRO A 153 -3.12 29.63 10.76
N SER A 154 -2.75 28.35 10.66
CA SER A 154 -2.99 27.31 11.66
C SER A 154 -1.76 26.96 12.51
N GLY A 155 -0.59 27.54 12.21
CA GLY A 155 0.61 27.35 13.01
C GLY A 155 0.44 27.98 14.40
N VAL A 156 0.96 27.32 15.44
CA VAL A 156 1.05 27.95 16.76
C VAL A 156 2.22 28.92 16.70
N HIS A 157 1.91 30.14 16.27
CA HIS A 157 2.88 31.22 16.19
C HIS A 157 3.24 31.71 17.59
N SER A 158 4.51 32.03 17.81
CA SER A 158 4.89 32.81 18.97
C SER A 158 4.24 34.19 18.88
N ASP A 159 3.83 34.79 20.01
CA ASP A 159 3.31 36.17 20.04
C ASP A 159 4.28 37.17 19.37
N TYR A 160 5.58 36.88 19.37
CA TYR A 160 6.60 37.67 18.66
C TYR A 160 6.43 37.67 17.13
N TYR A 161 5.93 36.59 16.54
CA TYR A 161 5.62 36.53 15.11
C TYR A 161 4.44 37.43 14.77
N ALA A 162 3.41 37.45 15.61
CA ALA A 162 2.27 38.34 15.43
C ALA A 162 2.71 39.83 15.50
N LEU A 163 3.62 40.16 16.43
CA LEU A 163 4.19 41.51 16.56
C LEU A 163 5.05 41.94 15.36
N SER A 164 5.85 41.03 14.77
CA SER A 164 6.62 41.37 13.56
C SER A 164 5.74 41.44 12.31
N ALA A 165 4.72 40.59 12.20
CA ALA A 165 3.77 40.62 11.08
C ALA A 165 2.95 41.93 11.03
N ILE A 166 2.68 42.56 12.17
CA ILE A 166 2.01 43.87 12.25
C ILE A 166 2.98 45.06 12.26
N GLY A 167 4.28 44.81 12.06
CA GLY A 167 5.30 45.84 11.88
C GLY A 167 5.64 46.65 13.13
N LEU A 168 5.43 46.08 14.33
CA LEU A 168 5.80 46.75 15.58
C LEU A 168 7.29 46.59 15.95
N TYR A 169 8.04 45.76 15.22
CA TYR A 169 9.51 45.65 15.21
C TYR A 169 10.01 45.13 13.86
#